data_AF-A0A2S9M6M2-F1
#
_entry.id   AF-A0A2S9M6M2-F1
#
_cell.length_a   1.000
_cell.length_b   1.000
_cell.length_c   1.000
_cell.angle_alpha   90.00
_cell.angle_beta   90.00
_cell.angle_gamma   90.00
#
_symmetry.space_group_name_H-M   'P 1'
#
loop_
_entity.id
_entity.type
_entity.pdbx_description
1 polymer ?
#
loop_
_entity_poly.entity_id
_entity_poly.type
_entity_poly.pdbx_seq_one_letter_code
_entity_poly.pdbx_strand_id
1 'polypeptide(L)'
;MLLPLSTDNVQSLSLGHHMALAVVRSGNGDCDQVVCLLRVVYLSVFMRGGAISGSYLSLYQRAEAVLDACIARAERGETWTLAEDELVNVERVLVVHDEQLAAIPKHRYLTAWDRLQRFVNGCLSQLDQLPSKDLQGQARQYVANNYFVRNGFTPLDGKCGVNCFDGVYIKGDTVYINEVKPLNANGSVQLNGPSGSLPTQMTDGWIDSAVTRLRNGDANQRATADLIQKAIDSGKLVKIIAGVNSNGATLVKIK
;
A
#
# COMPACT_ATOMS: atom_id res chain seq x y z
N MET A 1 -27.55 -8.70 -2.75
CA MET A 1 -26.96 -9.85 -2.03
C MET A 1 -26.88 -9.49 -0.54
N LEU A 2 -27.70 -10.13 0.32
CA LEU A 2 -27.95 -9.71 1.71
C LEU A 2 -27.13 -10.45 2.78
N LEU A 3 -26.35 -11.47 2.41
CA LEU A 3 -25.59 -12.29 3.35
C LEU A 3 -24.39 -11.53 3.98
N PRO A 4 -24.02 -11.83 5.24
CA PRO A 4 -22.83 -11.29 5.89
C PRO A 4 -21.53 -11.83 5.27
N LEU A 5 -20.38 -11.35 5.75
CA LEU A 5 -19.08 -11.95 5.45
C LEU A 5 -19.01 -13.38 6.03
N SER A 6 -18.21 -14.25 5.42
CA SER A 6 -17.95 -15.58 6.01
C SER A 6 -17.12 -15.45 7.28
N THR A 7 -17.33 -16.35 8.23
CA THR A 7 -16.59 -16.38 9.51
C THR A 7 -15.07 -16.39 9.31
N ASP A 8 -14.56 -17.18 8.36
CA ASP A 8 -13.13 -17.22 8.04
C ASP A 8 -12.58 -15.87 7.59
N ASN A 9 -13.36 -15.11 6.80
CA ASN A 9 -12.96 -13.77 6.38
C ASN A 9 -12.97 -12.79 7.55
N VAL A 10 -13.95 -12.87 8.44
CA VAL A 10 -14.03 -12.02 9.65
C VAL A 10 -12.81 -12.28 10.54
N GLN A 11 -12.52 -13.55 10.85
CA GLN A 11 -11.40 -13.93 11.71
C GLN A 11 -10.05 -13.50 11.13
N SER A 12 -9.84 -13.70 9.82
CA SER A 12 -8.60 -13.30 9.15
C SER A 12 -8.38 -11.78 9.20
N LEU A 13 -9.42 -11.00 8.92
CA LEU A 13 -9.37 -9.54 9.00
C LEU A 13 -9.11 -9.06 10.43
N SER A 14 -9.90 -9.52 11.40
CA SER A 14 -9.73 -9.17 12.81
C SER A 14 -8.32 -9.49 13.31
N LEU A 15 -7.79 -10.70 13.01
CA LEU A 15 -6.44 -11.08 13.40
C LEU A 15 -5.39 -10.11 12.83
N GLY A 16 -5.48 -9.78 11.54
CA GLY A 16 -4.55 -8.85 10.90
C GLY A 16 -4.56 -7.46 11.56
N HIS A 17 -5.74 -6.95 11.94
CA HIS A 17 -5.85 -5.65 12.60
C HIS A 17 -5.28 -5.65 14.02
N HIS A 18 -5.56 -6.68 14.81
CA HIS A 18 -5.02 -6.82 16.17
C HIS A 18 -3.51 -7.05 16.16
N MET A 19 -2.98 -7.79 15.17
CA MET A 19 -1.53 -7.92 14.98
C MET A 19 -0.87 -6.57 14.67
N ALA A 20 -1.47 -5.74 13.81
CA ALA A 20 -0.95 -4.41 13.53
C ALA A 20 -0.85 -3.56 14.81
N LEU A 21 -1.87 -3.59 15.67
CA LEU A 21 -1.83 -2.90 16.97
C LEU A 21 -0.75 -3.46 17.90
N ALA A 22 -0.61 -4.79 17.99
CA ALA A 22 0.38 -5.43 18.84
C ALA A 22 1.82 -5.06 18.44
N VAL A 23 2.10 -4.98 17.14
CA VAL A 23 3.40 -4.58 16.61
C VAL A 23 3.70 -3.12 16.97
N VAL A 24 2.76 -2.20 16.75
CA VAL A 24 2.89 -0.78 17.14
C VAL A 24 3.10 -0.63 18.65
N ARG A 25 2.33 -1.38 19.46
CA ARG A 25 2.49 -1.40 20.93
C ARG A 25 3.87 -1.84 21.37
N SER A 26 4.47 -2.78 20.65
CA SER A 26 5.83 -3.28 20.95
C SER A 26 6.95 -2.33 20.49
N GLY A 27 6.61 -1.23 19.81
CA GLY A 27 7.57 -0.29 19.23
C GLY A 27 8.32 -0.78 18.00
N ASN A 28 7.88 -1.91 17.44
CA ASN A 28 8.37 -2.45 16.17
C ASN A 28 7.45 -2.09 15.00
N GLY A 29 6.58 -1.09 15.18
CA GLY A 29 5.70 -0.61 14.13
C GLY A 29 6.44 0.11 13.02
N ASP A 30 5.78 0.18 11.87
CA ASP A 30 6.12 1.03 10.76
C ASP A 30 4.85 1.63 10.14
N CYS A 31 5.04 2.31 9.01
CA CYS A 31 3.96 2.94 8.25
C CYS A 31 2.84 1.94 7.90
N ASP A 32 3.16 0.69 7.58
CA ASP A 32 2.16 -0.29 7.16
C ASP A 32 1.19 -0.65 8.28
N GLN A 33 1.67 -0.83 9.52
CA GLN A 33 0.78 -1.14 10.64
C GLN A 33 -0.07 0.06 11.06
N VAL A 34 0.49 1.28 11.10
CA VAL A 34 -0.30 2.48 11.43
C VAL A 34 -1.33 2.80 10.34
N VAL A 35 -0.97 2.64 9.07
CA VAL A 35 -1.91 2.77 7.95
C VAL A 35 -2.98 1.67 7.97
N CYS A 36 -2.64 0.45 8.39
CA CYS A 36 -3.62 -0.62 8.61
C CYS A 36 -4.68 -0.18 9.64
N LEU A 37 -4.26 0.38 10.78
CA LEU A 37 -5.14 0.86 11.83
C LEU A 37 -5.99 2.06 11.38
N LEU A 38 -5.42 3.02 10.64
CA LEU A 38 -6.19 4.12 10.04
C LEU A 38 -7.29 3.61 9.09
N ARG A 39 -7.00 2.58 8.29
CA ARG A 39 -8.03 1.96 7.41
C ARG A 39 -9.19 1.39 8.23
N VAL A 40 -8.90 0.75 9.36
CA VAL A 40 -9.94 0.25 10.27
C VAL A 40 -10.82 1.40 10.76
N VAL A 41 -10.22 2.52 11.17
CA VAL A 41 -10.97 3.72 11.61
C VAL A 41 -11.95 4.17 10.52
N TYR A 42 -11.47 4.42 9.31
CA TYR A 42 -12.33 4.91 8.22
C TYR A 42 -13.34 3.89 7.72
N LEU A 43 -12.99 2.60 7.63
CA LEU A 43 -13.95 1.55 7.28
C LEU A 43 -15.08 1.48 8.31
N SER A 44 -14.75 1.59 9.59
CA SER A 44 -15.74 1.57 10.67
C SER A 44 -16.73 2.74 10.57
N VAL A 45 -16.23 3.92 10.18
CA VAL A 45 -17.06 5.10 9.88
C VAL A 45 -17.97 4.82 8.68
N PHE A 46 -17.44 4.32 7.57
CA PHE A 46 -18.22 4.11 6.35
C PHE A 46 -19.24 2.96 6.45
N MET A 47 -18.95 1.93 7.24
CA MET A 47 -19.83 0.79 7.46
C MET A 47 -21.09 1.15 8.27
N ARG A 48 -20.98 2.10 9.20
CA ARG A 48 -22.05 2.49 10.13
C ARG A 48 -23.36 2.90 9.44
N GLY A 49 -23.29 3.63 8.32
CA GLY A 49 -24.44 4.09 7.52
C GLY A 49 -25.59 4.71 8.31
N GLY A 50 -25.56 6.02 8.51
CA GLY A 50 -26.58 6.81 9.19
C GLY A 50 -26.05 8.21 9.56
N ALA A 51 -26.95 9.14 9.91
CA ALA A 51 -26.55 10.49 10.35
C ALA A 51 -25.76 10.45 11.67
N ILE A 52 -24.78 11.34 11.78
CA ILE A 52 -23.77 11.35 12.83
C ILE A 52 -24.40 11.77 14.17
N SER A 53 -24.48 10.84 15.13
CA SER A 53 -24.67 11.21 16.54
C SER A 53 -23.31 11.64 17.14
N GLY A 54 -23.25 12.80 17.80
CA GLY A 54 -22.01 13.46 18.21
C GLY A 54 -21.06 12.67 19.11
N SER A 55 -21.55 11.78 19.99
CA SER A 55 -20.70 11.01 20.90
C SER A 55 -19.86 9.93 20.20
N TYR A 56 -20.36 9.34 19.11
CA TYR A 56 -19.67 8.29 18.36
C TYR A 56 -18.67 8.84 17.33
N LEU A 57 -18.89 10.06 16.82
CA LEU A 57 -17.89 10.75 16.00
C LEU A 57 -16.60 10.99 16.82
N SER A 58 -16.77 11.27 18.12
CA SER A 58 -15.64 11.50 19.03
C SER A 58 -14.70 10.31 19.18
N LEU A 59 -15.15 9.07 18.99
CA LEU A 59 -14.29 7.88 19.12
C LEU A 59 -13.36 7.76 17.91
N TYR A 60 -13.92 7.77 16.70
CA TYR A 60 -13.15 7.64 15.46
C TYR A 60 -12.19 8.81 15.26
N GLN A 61 -12.63 10.04 15.57
CA GLN A 61 -11.77 11.23 15.50
C GLN A 61 -10.60 11.16 16.49
N ARG A 62 -10.82 10.64 17.70
CA ARG A 62 -9.72 10.44 18.66
C ARG A 62 -8.74 9.38 18.18
N ALA A 63 -9.23 8.26 17.67
CA ALA A 63 -8.38 7.20 17.12
C ALA A 63 -7.58 7.69 15.90
N GLU A 64 -8.20 8.45 15.00
CA GLU A 64 -7.54 9.12 13.88
C GLU A 64 -6.44 10.08 14.37
N ALA A 65 -6.77 10.99 15.29
CA ALA A 65 -5.83 11.97 15.81
C ALA A 65 -4.59 11.34 16.48
N VAL A 66 -4.75 10.25 17.24
CA VAL A 66 -3.59 9.57 17.87
C VAL A 66 -2.73 8.82 16.84
N LEU A 67 -3.33 8.27 15.79
CA LEU A 67 -2.60 7.63 14.69
C LEU A 67 -1.85 8.67 13.85
N ASP A 68 -2.45 9.83 13.58
CA ASP A 68 -1.79 10.96 12.91
C ASP A 68 -0.66 11.54 13.74
N ALA A 69 -0.85 11.67 15.06
CA ALA A 69 0.21 12.09 15.98
C ALA A 69 1.38 11.10 15.99
N CYS A 70 1.09 9.79 15.92
CA CYS A 70 2.11 8.74 15.77
C CYS A 70 2.91 8.90 14.47
N ILE A 71 2.24 9.15 13.34
CA ILE A 71 2.90 9.40 12.05
C ILE A 71 3.79 10.64 12.17
N ALA A 72 3.27 11.75 12.69
CA ALA A 72 4.02 13.00 12.81
C ALA A 72 5.25 12.86 13.73
N ARG A 73 5.17 12.04 14.80
CA ARG A 73 6.33 11.67 15.63
C ARG A 73 7.35 10.87 14.83
N ALA A 74 6.92 9.85 14.12
CA ALA A 74 7.81 9.01 13.31
C ALA A 74 8.50 9.78 12.17
N GLU A 75 7.83 10.75 11.56
CA GLU A 75 8.43 11.65 10.55
C GLU A 75 9.55 12.53 11.11
N ARG A 76 9.59 12.74 12.44
CA ARG A 76 10.71 13.40 13.14
C ARG A 76 11.80 12.42 13.59
N GLY A 77 11.71 11.15 13.20
CA GLY A 77 12.67 10.11 13.56
C GLY A 77 12.39 9.40 14.88
N GLU A 78 11.22 9.63 15.49
CA GLU A 78 10.80 8.91 16.70
C GLU A 78 10.29 7.49 16.34
N THR A 79 10.13 6.62 17.35
CA THR A 79 9.59 5.27 17.15
C THR A 79 8.09 5.27 16.86
N TRP A 80 7.64 4.38 15.97
CA TRP A 80 6.23 4.16 15.64
C TRP A 80 5.50 3.47 16.81
N THR A 81 5.20 4.25 17.84
CA THR A 81 4.62 3.81 19.11
C THR A 81 3.44 4.69 19.49
N LEU A 82 2.48 4.07 20.18
CA LEU A 82 1.36 4.74 20.83
C LEU A 82 1.55 4.65 22.34
N ALA A 83 1.28 5.75 23.05
CA ALA A 83 1.21 5.75 24.51
C ALA A 83 0.01 4.92 25.00
N GLU A 84 0.04 4.47 26.25
CA GLU A 84 -1.02 3.61 26.82
C GLU A 84 -2.41 4.27 26.77
N ASP A 85 -2.50 5.59 26.97
CA ASP A 85 -3.75 6.35 26.83
C ASP A 85 -4.19 6.54 25.36
N GLU A 86 -3.24 6.57 24.43
CA GLU A 86 -3.50 6.59 22.98
C GLU A 86 -4.00 5.22 22.49
N LEU A 87 -3.39 4.12 22.94
CA LEU A 87 -3.72 2.74 22.60
C LEU A 87 -5.20 2.42 22.87
N VAL A 88 -5.72 2.87 24.02
CA VAL A 88 -7.12 2.64 24.42
C VAL A 88 -8.11 3.19 23.37
N ASN A 89 -7.76 4.26 22.65
CA ASN A 89 -8.65 4.79 21.60
C ASN A 89 -8.71 3.86 20.38
N VAL A 90 -7.58 3.26 20.00
CA VAL A 90 -7.48 2.34 18.87
C VAL A 90 -8.10 0.98 19.21
N GLU A 91 -7.85 0.45 20.41
CA GLU A 91 -8.44 -0.79 20.91
C GLU A 91 -9.98 -0.75 20.87
N ARG A 92 -10.57 0.37 21.31
CA ARG A 92 -12.03 0.56 21.28
C ARG A 92 -12.59 0.56 19.86
N VAL A 93 -11.87 1.14 18.89
CA VAL A 93 -12.27 1.08 17.48
C VAL A 93 -12.19 -0.35 16.95
N LEU A 94 -11.15 -1.12 17.31
CA LEU A 94 -11.02 -2.52 16.88
C LEU A 94 -12.16 -3.38 17.38
N VAL A 95 -12.55 -3.25 18.66
CA VAL A 95 -13.70 -3.98 19.21
C VAL A 95 -14.98 -3.69 18.42
N VAL A 96 -15.28 -2.40 18.18
CA VAL A 96 -16.46 -2.00 17.38
C VAL A 96 -16.36 -2.52 15.94
N HIS A 97 -15.16 -2.50 15.36
CA HIS A 97 -14.94 -2.98 14.00
C HIS A 97 -15.17 -4.49 13.88
N ASP A 98 -14.72 -5.29 14.85
CA ASP A 98 -14.92 -6.74 14.87
C ASP A 98 -16.41 -7.09 14.94
N GLU A 99 -17.17 -6.38 15.78
CA GLU A 99 -18.63 -6.50 15.84
C GLU A 99 -19.29 -6.15 14.49
N GLN A 100 -18.81 -5.08 13.83
CA GLN A 100 -19.31 -4.67 12.51
C GLN A 100 -19.01 -5.73 11.44
N LEU A 101 -17.79 -6.28 11.39
CA LEU A 101 -17.40 -7.31 10.43
C LEU A 101 -18.25 -8.58 10.59
N ALA A 102 -18.57 -8.97 11.82
CA ALA A 102 -19.40 -10.12 12.12
C ALA A 102 -20.87 -9.93 11.69
N ALA A 103 -21.39 -8.71 11.77
CA ALA A 103 -22.81 -8.42 11.57
C ALA A 103 -23.17 -7.87 10.17
N ILE A 104 -22.25 -7.19 9.49
CA ILE A 104 -22.59 -6.39 8.31
C ILE A 104 -22.82 -7.26 7.06
N PRO A 105 -23.84 -6.96 6.23
CA PRO A 105 -23.98 -7.58 4.91
C PRO A 105 -22.76 -7.30 4.02
N LYS A 106 -22.30 -8.31 3.29
CA LYS A 106 -21.14 -8.23 2.39
C LYS A 106 -21.22 -7.05 1.41
N HIS A 107 -22.40 -6.74 0.86
CA HIS A 107 -22.54 -5.62 -0.07
C HIS A 107 -22.28 -4.25 0.59
N ARG A 108 -22.63 -4.08 1.88
CA ARG A 108 -22.36 -2.84 2.62
C ARG A 108 -20.88 -2.73 2.98
N TYR A 109 -20.23 -3.84 3.33
CA TYR A 109 -18.77 -3.89 3.47
C TYR A 109 -18.08 -3.44 2.18
N LEU A 110 -18.48 -3.99 1.02
CA LEU A 110 -17.93 -3.59 -0.29
C LEU A 110 -18.20 -2.12 -0.61
N THR A 111 -19.37 -1.59 -0.25
CA THR A 111 -19.68 -0.16 -0.43
C THR A 111 -18.84 0.74 0.48
N ALA A 112 -18.61 0.33 1.73
CA ALA A 112 -17.73 1.04 2.65
C ALA A 112 -16.28 1.04 2.14
N TRP A 113 -15.82 -0.08 1.60
CA TRP A 113 -14.53 -0.20 0.96
C TRP A 113 -14.40 0.71 -0.27
N ASP A 114 -15.39 0.75 -1.16
CA ASP A 114 -15.43 1.65 -2.32
C ASP A 114 -15.38 3.13 -1.88
N ARG A 115 -16.10 3.50 -0.81
CA ARG A 115 -16.04 4.86 -0.25
C ARG A 115 -14.66 5.20 0.29
N LEU A 116 -14.00 4.27 0.99
CA LEU A 116 -12.62 4.47 1.44
C LEU A 116 -11.67 4.64 0.25
N GLN A 117 -11.80 3.83 -0.80
CA GLN A 117 -10.99 3.99 -2.01
C GLN A 117 -11.23 5.35 -2.67
N ARG A 118 -12.48 5.81 -2.77
CA ARG A 118 -12.79 7.15 -3.29
C ARG A 118 -12.27 8.28 -2.40
N PHE A 119 -12.30 8.12 -1.08
CA PHE A 119 -11.71 9.09 -0.15
C PHE A 119 -10.19 9.19 -0.34
N VAL A 120 -9.49 8.05 -0.40
CA VAL A 120 -8.05 7.99 -0.71
C VAL A 120 -7.75 8.59 -2.08
N ASN A 121 -8.57 8.29 -3.10
CA ASN A 121 -8.44 8.90 -4.42
C ASN A 121 -8.72 10.41 -4.40
N GLY A 122 -9.61 10.87 -3.52
CA GLY A 122 -9.81 12.30 -3.24
C GLY A 122 -8.52 12.94 -2.70
N CYS A 123 -7.78 12.26 -1.84
CA CYS A 123 -6.44 12.69 -1.45
C CYS A 123 -5.45 12.63 -2.65
N LEU A 124 -5.55 11.63 -3.53
CA LEU A 124 -4.78 11.59 -4.78
C LEU A 124 -5.13 12.73 -5.74
N SER A 125 -6.31 13.34 -5.65
CA SER A 125 -6.62 14.53 -6.46
C SER A 125 -5.68 15.71 -6.15
N GLN A 126 -5.03 15.71 -4.98
CA GLN A 126 -3.97 16.65 -4.62
C GLN A 126 -2.58 16.22 -5.11
N LEU A 127 -2.44 15.05 -5.74
CA LEU A 127 -1.16 14.55 -6.26
C LEU A 127 -0.49 15.58 -7.17
N ASP A 128 -1.23 16.19 -8.08
CA ASP A 128 -0.69 17.18 -9.01
C ASP A 128 -0.43 18.55 -8.35
N GLN A 129 -0.89 18.73 -7.11
CA GLN A 129 -0.66 19.91 -6.27
C GLN A 129 0.50 19.74 -5.29
N LEU A 130 1.13 18.56 -5.23
CA LEU A 130 2.31 18.33 -4.41
C LEU A 130 3.49 19.19 -4.90
N PRO A 131 4.28 19.76 -3.97
CA PRO A 131 5.19 20.87 -4.25
C PRO A 131 6.43 20.49 -5.08
N SER A 132 6.71 19.20 -5.29
CA SER A 132 7.85 18.75 -6.09
C SER A 132 7.55 17.49 -6.89
N LYS A 133 8.22 17.33 -8.05
CA LYS A 133 8.11 16.12 -8.88
C LYS A 133 8.55 14.86 -8.14
N ASP A 134 9.48 14.98 -7.20
CA ASP A 134 9.97 13.86 -6.39
C ASP A 134 8.90 13.36 -5.41
N LEU A 135 8.24 14.28 -4.70
CA LEU A 135 7.12 13.94 -3.80
C LEU A 135 5.94 13.34 -4.59
N GLN A 136 5.67 13.88 -5.77
CA GLN A 136 4.70 13.29 -6.68
C GLN A 136 5.08 11.88 -7.12
N GLY A 137 6.37 11.61 -7.37
CA GLY A 137 6.88 10.28 -7.69
C GLY A 137 6.70 9.30 -6.52
N GLN A 138 7.09 9.71 -5.32
CA GLN A 138 6.96 8.90 -4.10
C GLN A 138 5.50 8.56 -3.79
N ALA A 139 4.58 9.52 -3.90
CA ALA A 139 3.15 9.29 -3.70
C ALA A 139 2.58 8.26 -4.70
N ARG A 140 2.98 8.34 -5.98
CA ARG A 140 2.58 7.33 -6.98
C ARG A 140 3.13 5.95 -6.63
N GLN A 141 4.39 5.85 -6.19
CA GLN A 141 5.00 4.58 -5.78
C GLN A 141 4.28 3.99 -4.57
N TYR A 142 3.90 4.82 -3.59
CA TYR A 142 3.12 4.40 -2.44
C TYR A 142 1.76 3.82 -2.83
N VAL A 143 1.03 4.47 -3.76
CA VAL A 143 -0.25 3.96 -4.29
C VAL A 143 -0.08 2.60 -4.97
N ALA A 144 0.93 2.49 -5.84
CA ALA A 144 1.21 1.24 -6.55
C ALA A 144 1.60 0.12 -5.58
N ASN A 145 2.51 0.37 -4.64
CA ASN A 145 2.93 -0.59 -3.63
C ASN A 145 1.75 -1.10 -2.80
N ASN A 146 0.87 -0.18 -2.37
CA ASN A 146 -0.33 -0.53 -1.64
C ASN A 146 -1.29 -1.42 -2.43
N TYR A 147 -1.41 -1.24 -3.75
CA TYR A 147 -2.18 -2.16 -4.57
C TYR A 147 -1.60 -3.58 -4.49
N PHE A 148 -0.29 -3.75 -4.71
CA PHE A 148 0.33 -5.07 -4.71
C PHE A 148 0.21 -5.75 -3.34
N VAL A 149 0.62 -5.07 -2.26
CA VAL A 149 0.55 -5.63 -0.90
C VAL A 149 -0.88 -6.05 -0.52
N ARG A 150 -1.89 -5.19 -0.78
CA ARG A 150 -3.29 -5.51 -0.50
C ARG A 150 -3.83 -6.69 -1.30
N ASN A 151 -3.24 -7.00 -2.46
CA ASN A 151 -3.65 -8.10 -3.31
C ASN A 151 -2.82 -9.38 -3.08
N GLY A 152 -2.15 -9.48 -1.92
CA GLY A 152 -1.45 -10.67 -1.46
C GLY A 152 -0.10 -10.88 -2.16
N PHE A 153 0.54 -9.81 -2.62
CA PHE A 153 1.90 -9.85 -3.11
C PHE A 153 2.87 -9.54 -1.98
N THR A 154 3.98 -10.26 -1.91
CA THR A 154 5.06 -10.01 -0.95
C THR A 154 6.08 -9.06 -1.59
N PRO A 155 6.32 -7.85 -1.04
CA PRO A 155 7.31 -6.93 -1.57
C PRO A 155 8.74 -7.43 -1.33
N LEU A 156 9.64 -7.09 -2.24
CA LEU A 156 11.07 -7.32 -2.16
C LEU A 156 11.83 -5.99 -2.34
N ASP A 157 13.07 -5.95 -1.88
CA ASP A 157 13.92 -4.77 -2.08
C ASP A 157 14.46 -4.72 -3.52
N GLY A 158 13.80 -3.92 -4.36
CA GLY A 158 14.17 -3.69 -5.75
C GLY A 158 14.85 -2.35 -6.03
N LYS A 159 15.14 -1.56 -4.99
CA LYS A 159 15.76 -0.24 -5.13
C LYS A 159 17.28 -0.41 -5.09
N CYS A 160 18.01 0.24 -5.99
CA CYS A 160 19.49 0.18 -6.04
C CYS A 160 20.12 1.50 -6.51
N GLY A 161 19.61 2.61 -5.98
CA GLY A 161 19.96 3.96 -6.44
C GLY A 161 19.15 4.35 -7.68
N VAL A 162 19.81 4.83 -8.73
CA VAL A 162 19.16 5.27 -9.97
C VAL A 162 18.98 4.13 -10.96
N ASN A 163 17.92 4.19 -11.78
CA ASN A 163 17.62 3.22 -12.83
C ASN A 163 17.40 1.79 -12.30
N CYS A 164 16.66 1.66 -11.20
CA CYS A 164 16.24 0.39 -10.61
C CYS A 164 14.71 0.27 -10.65
N PHE A 165 14.16 -0.78 -10.07
CA PHE A 165 12.71 -1.01 -10.10
C PHE A 165 11.99 -0.14 -9.07
N ASP A 166 10.80 0.32 -9.41
CA ASP A 166 9.95 1.02 -8.44
C ASP A 166 9.28 0.10 -7.44
N GLY A 167 9.03 -1.15 -7.83
CA GLY A 167 8.65 -2.22 -6.92
C GLY A 167 8.98 -3.58 -7.50
N VAL A 168 9.28 -4.52 -6.62
CA VAL A 168 9.46 -5.93 -6.95
C VAL A 168 8.62 -6.75 -5.98
N TYR A 169 7.89 -7.72 -6.50
CA TYR A 169 6.95 -8.48 -5.70
C TYR A 169 6.93 -9.95 -6.06
N ILE A 170 6.58 -10.80 -5.10
CA ILE A 170 6.30 -12.23 -5.31
C ILE A 170 4.83 -12.51 -5.06
N LYS A 171 4.23 -13.34 -5.92
CA LYS A 171 2.96 -14.00 -5.63
C LYS A 171 3.01 -15.43 -6.15
N GLY A 172 2.94 -16.40 -5.23
CA GLY A 172 3.21 -17.80 -5.54
C GLY A 172 4.66 -17.98 -6.00
N ASP A 173 4.85 -18.51 -7.19
CA ASP A 173 6.17 -18.75 -7.81
C ASP A 173 6.53 -17.70 -8.89
N THR A 174 5.71 -16.67 -9.04
CA THR A 174 5.86 -15.62 -10.05
C THR A 174 6.44 -14.35 -9.43
N VAL A 175 7.42 -13.75 -10.12
CA VAL A 175 8.02 -12.46 -9.73
C VAL A 175 7.44 -11.36 -10.61
N TYR A 176 7.04 -10.26 -9.99
CA TYR A 176 6.48 -9.09 -10.65
C TYR A 176 7.43 -7.92 -10.46
N ILE A 177 7.96 -7.37 -11.53
CA ILE A 177 8.70 -6.11 -11.51
C ILE A 177 7.76 -4.99 -11.97
N ASN A 178 7.80 -3.87 -11.26
CA ASN A 178 6.92 -2.75 -11.49
C ASN A 178 7.70 -1.45 -11.66
N GLU A 179 7.36 -0.70 -12.70
CA GLU A 179 7.77 0.69 -12.89
C GLU A 179 6.55 1.60 -12.71
N VAL A 180 6.71 2.70 -11.99
CA VAL A 180 5.61 3.63 -11.69
C VAL A 180 5.80 4.92 -12.48
N LYS A 181 4.76 5.36 -13.17
CA LYS A 181 4.79 6.56 -13.99
C LYS A 181 3.51 7.38 -13.86
N PRO A 182 3.55 8.68 -14.18
CA PRO A 182 2.33 9.45 -14.36
C PRO A 182 1.41 8.81 -15.41
N LEU A 183 0.12 8.72 -15.08
CA LEU A 183 -0.93 8.32 -16.04
C LEU A 183 -1.46 9.56 -16.75
N ASN A 184 -1.27 9.62 -18.06
CA ASN A 184 -1.76 10.73 -18.87
C ASN A 184 -3.30 10.68 -18.98
N ALA A 185 -3.92 11.82 -19.27
CA ALA A 185 -5.38 11.93 -19.40
C ALA A 185 -5.97 11.02 -20.50
N ASN A 186 -5.17 10.69 -21.53
CA ASN A 186 -5.54 9.74 -22.59
C ASN A 186 -5.29 8.26 -22.21
N GLY A 187 -4.96 7.98 -20.95
CA GLY A 187 -4.67 6.64 -20.44
C GLY A 187 -3.28 6.12 -20.79
N SER A 188 -2.42 6.90 -21.45
CA SER A 188 -1.07 6.47 -21.79
C SER A 188 -0.09 6.63 -20.63
N VAL A 189 0.98 5.85 -20.67
CA VAL A 189 2.11 5.93 -19.75
C VAL A 189 3.40 6.00 -20.56
N GLN A 190 4.32 6.88 -20.19
CA GLN A 190 5.59 7.05 -20.88
C GLN A 190 6.76 6.47 -20.09
N LEU A 191 7.46 5.52 -20.70
CA LEU A 191 8.72 4.98 -20.17
C LEU A 191 9.91 5.81 -20.65
N ASN A 192 10.99 5.75 -19.88
CA ASN A 192 12.24 6.38 -20.29
C ASN A 192 12.82 5.62 -21.50
N GLY A 193 13.13 6.35 -22.56
CA GLY A 193 13.86 5.82 -23.72
C GLY A 193 15.30 5.42 -23.37
N PRO A 194 16.07 4.93 -24.35
CA PRO A 194 17.46 4.58 -24.12
C PRO A 194 18.27 5.80 -23.70
N SER A 195 19.20 5.61 -22.77
CA SER A 195 20.07 6.67 -22.24
C SER A 195 21.45 6.13 -21.92
N GLY A 196 22.48 6.68 -22.57
CA GLY A 196 23.84 6.15 -22.49
C GLY A 196 23.90 4.69 -22.94
N SER A 197 24.40 3.81 -22.08
CA SER A 197 24.45 2.36 -22.32
C SER A 197 23.16 1.63 -21.94
N LEU A 198 22.18 2.30 -21.33
CA LEU A 198 20.93 1.67 -20.91
C LEU A 198 19.93 1.62 -22.07
N PRO A 199 19.35 0.44 -22.36
CA PRO A 199 18.21 0.31 -23.27
C PRO A 199 16.96 1.04 -22.76
N THR A 200 15.90 1.06 -23.55
CA THR A 200 14.58 1.54 -23.11
C THR A 200 14.17 0.83 -21.82
N GLN A 201 13.64 1.61 -20.88
CA GLN A 201 13.23 1.12 -19.57
C GLN A 201 12.24 -0.06 -19.69
N MET A 202 12.41 -1.06 -18.83
CA MET A 202 11.62 -2.30 -18.78
C MET A 202 11.75 -3.25 -20.00
N THR A 203 12.69 -3.00 -20.91
CA THR A 203 13.15 -4.04 -21.86
C THR A 203 14.06 -5.05 -21.14
N ASP A 204 14.24 -6.24 -21.72
CA ASP A 204 15.04 -7.31 -21.11
C ASP A 204 16.47 -6.83 -20.79
N GLY A 205 17.15 -6.18 -21.74
CA GLY A 205 18.50 -5.64 -21.49
C GLY A 205 18.55 -4.53 -20.43
N TRP A 206 17.47 -3.77 -20.24
CA TRP A 206 17.38 -2.80 -19.14
C TRP A 206 17.20 -3.51 -17.80
N ILE A 207 16.37 -4.56 -17.76
CA ILE A 207 16.14 -5.40 -16.59
C ILE A 207 17.44 -6.09 -16.16
N ASP A 208 18.19 -6.67 -17.10
CA ASP A 208 19.50 -7.30 -16.82
C ASP A 208 20.49 -6.30 -16.19
N SER A 209 20.48 -5.07 -16.70
CA SER A 209 21.29 -3.98 -16.16
C SER A 209 20.86 -3.61 -14.74
N ALA A 210 19.56 -3.60 -14.43
CA ALA A 210 19.03 -3.33 -13.10
C ALA A 210 19.32 -4.48 -12.11
N VAL A 211 19.19 -5.73 -12.54
CA VAL A 211 19.58 -6.92 -11.77
C VAL A 211 21.07 -6.88 -11.43
N THR A 212 21.93 -6.48 -12.37
CA THR A 212 23.37 -6.30 -12.12
C THR A 212 23.64 -5.25 -11.05
N ARG A 213 22.91 -4.13 -11.06
CA ARG A 213 23.01 -3.10 -10.01
C ARG A 213 22.57 -3.63 -8.65
N LEU A 214 21.45 -4.36 -8.57
CA LEU A 214 20.99 -5.01 -7.33
C LEU A 214 22.03 -6.01 -6.79
N ARG A 215 22.70 -6.77 -7.66
CA ARG A 215 23.76 -7.71 -7.25
C ARG A 215 24.96 -7.04 -6.58
N ASN A 216 25.24 -5.79 -6.94
CA ASN A 216 26.31 -4.99 -6.33
C ASN A 216 25.86 -4.28 -5.04
N GLY A 217 24.59 -4.45 -4.66
CA GLY A 217 23.98 -3.90 -3.47
C GLY A 217 24.24 -4.71 -2.20
N ASP A 218 23.41 -4.49 -1.19
CA ASP A 218 23.42 -5.22 0.08
C ASP A 218 22.87 -6.66 -0.02
N ALA A 219 22.75 -7.35 1.12
CA ALA A 219 22.27 -8.73 1.13
C ALA A 219 20.81 -8.89 0.65
N ASN A 220 19.94 -7.94 0.95
CA ASN A 220 18.53 -7.99 0.54
C ASN A 220 18.41 -7.72 -0.96
N GLN A 221 19.15 -6.73 -1.46
CA GLN A 221 19.22 -6.41 -2.89
C GLN A 221 19.77 -7.58 -3.70
N ARG A 222 20.82 -8.25 -3.21
CA ARG A 222 21.35 -9.48 -3.82
C ARG A 222 20.32 -10.62 -3.85
N ALA A 223 19.61 -10.84 -2.76
CA ALA A 223 18.56 -11.86 -2.71
C ALA A 223 17.42 -11.56 -3.70
N THR A 224 16.99 -10.29 -3.81
CA THR A 224 16.02 -9.86 -4.83
C THR A 224 16.54 -10.12 -6.24
N ALA A 225 17.81 -9.80 -6.51
CA ALA A 225 18.41 -10.03 -7.81
C ALA A 225 18.42 -11.52 -8.21
N ASP A 226 18.71 -12.41 -7.27
CA ASP A 226 18.70 -13.85 -7.50
C ASP A 226 17.28 -14.38 -7.78
N LEU A 227 16.28 -13.85 -7.08
CA LEU A 227 14.87 -14.18 -7.32
C LEU A 227 14.39 -13.71 -8.69
N ILE A 228 14.77 -12.49 -9.11
CA ILE A 228 14.45 -11.97 -10.44
C ILE A 228 15.13 -12.82 -11.51
N GLN A 229 16.43 -13.13 -11.36
CA GLN A 229 17.16 -13.93 -12.33
C GLN A 229 16.53 -15.32 -12.49
N LYS A 230 16.20 -15.99 -11.38
CA LYS A 230 15.51 -17.28 -11.42
C LYS A 230 14.15 -17.20 -12.11
N ALA A 231 13.42 -16.10 -11.93
CA ALA A 231 12.15 -15.88 -12.61
C ALA A 231 12.31 -15.63 -14.12
N ILE A 232 13.39 -14.96 -14.55
CA ILE A 232 13.75 -14.82 -15.97
C ILE A 232 14.02 -16.21 -16.56
N ASP A 233 14.92 -16.98 -15.95
CA ASP A 233 15.36 -18.28 -16.45
C ASP A 233 14.21 -19.30 -16.54
N SER A 234 13.21 -19.17 -15.66
CA SER A 234 12.03 -20.06 -15.61
C SER A 234 10.80 -19.52 -16.33
N GLY A 235 10.86 -18.35 -16.97
CA GLY A 235 9.73 -17.73 -17.67
C GLY A 235 8.61 -17.24 -16.74
N LYS A 236 8.92 -16.98 -15.46
CA LYS A 236 8.00 -16.56 -14.40
C LYS A 236 8.16 -15.09 -14.00
N LEU A 237 8.88 -14.30 -14.80
CA LEU A 237 8.95 -12.85 -14.62
C LEU A 237 7.76 -12.18 -15.32
N VAL A 238 7.04 -11.32 -14.59
CA VAL A 238 5.98 -10.47 -15.12
C VAL A 238 6.39 -9.00 -15.00
N LYS A 239 6.33 -8.29 -16.13
CA LYS A 239 6.62 -6.87 -16.21
C LYS A 239 5.33 -6.07 -16.10
N ILE A 240 5.24 -5.17 -15.13
CA ILE A 240 4.10 -4.30 -14.91
C ILE A 240 4.53 -2.84 -14.98
N ILE A 241 3.70 -2.01 -15.61
CA ILE A 241 3.78 -0.55 -15.52
C ILE A 241 2.55 -0.06 -14.77
N ALA A 242 2.75 0.60 -13.64
CA ALA A 242 1.71 1.28 -12.89
C ALA A 242 1.62 2.74 -13.32
N GLY A 243 0.55 3.10 -14.03
CA GLY A 243 0.19 4.49 -14.29
C GLY A 243 -0.65 5.04 -13.14
N VAL A 244 -0.24 6.15 -12.54
CA VAL A 244 -1.00 6.81 -11.44
C VAL A 244 -1.18 8.29 -11.73
N ASN A 245 -2.41 8.79 -11.56
CA ASN A 245 -2.75 10.21 -11.61
C ASN A 245 -3.78 10.58 -10.53
N SER A 246 -4.22 11.83 -10.56
CA SER A 246 -5.23 12.38 -9.64
C SER A 246 -6.59 11.68 -9.68
N ASN A 247 -6.89 10.90 -10.73
CA ASN A 247 -8.16 10.18 -10.88
C ASN A 247 -8.07 8.70 -10.48
N GLY A 248 -6.86 8.15 -10.30
CA GLY A 248 -6.67 6.76 -9.89
C GLY A 248 -5.41 6.11 -10.44
N ALA A 249 -5.38 4.77 -10.42
CA ALA A 249 -4.25 3.96 -10.86
C ALA A 249 -4.68 2.88 -11.86
N THR A 250 -3.83 2.62 -12.85
CA THR A 250 -3.98 1.58 -13.88
C THR A 250 -2.71 0.75 -13.94
N LEU A 251 -2.84 -0.57 -14.09
CA LEU A 251 -1.72 -1.49 -14.23
C LEU A 251 -1.72 -2.09 -15.63
N VAL A 252 -0.59 -1.99 -16.32
CA VAL A 252 -0.39 -2.54 -17.66
C VAL A 252 0.67 -3.61 -17.60
N LYS A 253 0.30 -4.85 -17.95
CA LYS A 253 1.27 -5.91 -18.19
C LYS A 253 1.90 -5.72 -19.56
N ILE A 254 3.23 -5.72 -19.62
CA ILE A 254 3.99 -5.64 -20.87
C ILE A 254 4.72 -6.96 -21.14
N LYS A 255 5.03 -7.19 -22.42
CA LYS A 255 5.76 -8.37 -22.88
C LYS A 255 7.26 -8.18 -22.69
#